data_AF-A0A1U7WE01-F1
#
_entry.id   AF-A0A1U7WE01-F1
#
_cell.length_a   1.000
_cell.length_b   1.000
_cell.length_c   1.000
_cell.angle_alpha   90.00
_cell.angle_beta   90.00
_cell.angle_gamma   90.00
#
_symmetry.space_group_name_H-M   'P 1'
#
loop_
_entity.id
_entity.type
_entity.pdbx_description
1 polymer ?
#
loop_
_entity_poly.entity_id
_entity_poly.type
_entity_poly.pdbx_seq_one_letter_code
_entity_poly.pdbx_strand_id
1 'polypeptide(L)'
;MARFNENPFAEEANVNPFANTGGAARGSTVDIPLDSAKDLKKKEKELQAREADLRRREQEVKRREEALAGAGVLVEERNWPPFCPIIHHDIANEIPIHLQRMQYVAFTTLLGLAGCLLWNFLATTCVWIKGGDPGAWFFALIYLFGIPSAYFLWYRPLYRAMRTDSALKFGWFFLCYAIHIVFCVLAAASPPFVFRGHSLTGFLNAIDLIGWNSIIGIFFFVGAAFFSVESLISIWVIQQVFSYFRGSGKAAEMKKQAARSTINAAI
;
A
#
# COMPACT_ATOMS: atom_id res chain seq x y z
N MET A 1 -8.90 -74.47 4.62
CA MET A 1 -8.75 -73.19 3.91
C MET A 1 -9.16 -72.07 4.85
N ALA A 2 -8.22 -71.57 5.66
CA ALA A 2 -8.43 -70.43 6.54
C ALA A 2 -7.41 -69.36 6.15
N ARG A 3 -7.89 -68.19 5.72
CA ARG A 3 -7.11 -66.97 5.60
C ARG A 3 -7.53 -66.07 6.76
N PHE A 4 -6.63 -65.86 7.71
CA PHE A 4 -6.68 -64.72 8.61
C PHE A 4 -5.48 -63.81 8.33
N ASN A 5 -5.81 -62.53 8.34
CA ASN A 5 -5.04 -61.32 8.14
C ASN A 5 -3.72 -61.30 8.93
N GLU A 6 -2.59 -61.04 8.27
CA GLU A 6 -1.34 -60.64 8.94
C GLU A 6 -1.10 -59.14 8.72
N ASN A 7 -0.78 -58.47 9.82
CA ASN A 7 -0.74 -57.03 10.00
C ASN A 7 0.58 -56.47 9.38
N PRO A 8 0.54 -55.49 8.48
CA PRO A 8 1.71 -55.07 7.69
C PRO A 8 2.72 -54.18 8.44
N PHE A 9 2.69 -54.15 9.78
CA PHE A 9 3.52 -53.28 10.62
C PHE A 9 4.33 -54.03 11.69
N ALA A 10 4.55 -55.34 11.53
CA ALA A 10 5.29 -56.14 12.50
C ALA A 10 6.66 -56.57 11.96
N GLU A 11 7.62 -55.64 11.85
CA GLU A 11 9.05 -55.90 12.07
C GLU A 11 9.86 -54.61 11.94
N GLU A 12 9.91 -53.82 13.01
CA GLU A 12 11.01 -52.88 13.21
C GLU A 12 11.77 -53.25 14.49
N ALA A 13 12.77 -54.12 14.33
CA ALA A 13 13.75 -54.43 15.35
C ALA A 13 15.16 -54.13 14.81
N ASN A 14 15.60 -52.90 15.09
CA ASN A 14 16.97 -52.47 15.41
C ASN A 14 18.12 -53.10 14.60
N VAL A 15 18.46 -52.50 13.46
CA VAL A 15 19.75 -52.72 12.78
C VAL A 15 20.66 -51.53 13.06
N ASN A 16 21.64 -51.74 13.94
CA ASN A 16 22.63 -50.73 14.31
C ASN A 16 23.64 -50.52 13.15
N PRO A 17 23.75 -49.30 12.57
CA PRO A 17 24.54 -49.08 11.35
C PRO A 17 26.06 -48.94 11.58
N PHE A 18 26.57 -49.20 12.79
CA PHE A 18 27.97 -49.00 13.15
C PHE A 18 28.74 -50.29 13.50
N ALA A 19 28.18 -51.47 13.23
CA ALA A 19 28.89 -52.74 13.45
C ALA A 19 29.94 -52.97 12.33
N ASN A 20 31.15 -52.46 12.56
CA ASN A 20 32.31 -52.65 11.70
C ASN A 20 32.87 -54.09 11.83
N THR A 21 32.76 -54.90 10.77
CA THR A 21 33.53 -56.15 10.60
C THR A 21 34.35 -56.03 9.32
N GLY A 22 35.67 -55.96 9.45
CA GLY A 22 36.60 -55.70 8.35
C GLY A 22 36.81 -56.86 7.38
N GLY A 23 37.34 -56.54 6.18
CA GLY A 23 37.97 -57.52 5.29
C GLY A 23 37.81 -57.29 3.79
N ALA A 24 38.64 -56.42 3.22
CA ALA A 24 39.26 -56.46 1.87
C ALA A 24 38.42 -56.63 0.56
N ALA A 25 38.32 -55.49 -0.16
CA ALA A 25 38.61 -55.25 -1.58
C ALA A 25 37.71 -55.79 -2.73
N ARG A 26 37.01 -54.86 -3.43
CA ARG A 26 37.42 -54.33 -4.76
C ARG A 26 36.58 -53.09 -5.12
N GLY A 27 37.23 -52.10 -5.71
CA GLY A 27 36.78 -50.70 -5.71
C GLY A 27 35.78 -50.28 -6.79
N SER A 28 35.00 -49.27 -6.43
CA SER A 28 34.62 -48.16 -7.31
C SER A 28 34.89 -46.88 -6.53
N THR A 29 36.04 -46.25 -6.79
CA THR A 29 36.42 -44.97 -6.18
C THR A 29 35.64 -43.88 -6.90
N VAL A 30 34.72 -43.23 -6.19
CA VAL A 30 34.24 -41.90 -6.59
C VAL A 30 35.40 -40.96 -6.33
N ASP A 31 36.06 -40.51 -7.40
CA ASP A 31 37.17 -39.58 -7.34
C ASP A 31 36.67 -38.23 -6.80
N ILE A 32 36.89 -37.97 -5.51
CA ILE A 32 36.84 -36.63 -4.94
C ILE A 32 38.14 -35.95 -5.41
N PRO A 33 38.10 -34.90 -6.24
CA PRO A 33 39.32 -34.21 -6.63
C PRO A 33 39.97 -33.63 -5.38
N LEU A 34 41.15 -34.12 -5.01
CA LEU A 34 42.01 -33.41 -4.08
C LEU A 34 42.48 -32.15 -4.82
N ASP A 35 41.84 -31.02 -4.55
CA ASP A 35 42.31 -29.70 -4.97
C ASP A 35 43.80 -29.60 -4.62
N SER A 36 44.64 -29.33 -5.63
CA SER A 36 46.08 -29.23 -5.42
C SER A 36 46.37 -28.07 -4.48
N ALA A 37 47.48 -28.12 -3.71
CA ALA A 37 47.90 -27.00 -2.86
C ALA A 37 48.01 -25.66 -3.63
N LYS A 38 48.16 -25.72 -4.96
CA LYS A 38 48.11 -24.54 -5.86
C LYS A 38 46.68 -23.99 -6.05
N ASP A 39 45.67 -24.85 -6.11
CA ASP A 39 44.26 -24.48 -6.27
C ASP A 39 43.69 -23.89 -4.98
N LEU A 40 44.13 -24.40 -3.82
CA LEU A 40 43.83 -23.80 -2.52
C LEU A 40 44.43 -22.39 -2.40
N LYS A 41 45.69 -22.20 -2.81
CA LYS A 41 46.33 -20.86 -2.84
C LYS A 41 45.65 -19.90 -3.83
N LYS A 42 45.15 -20.41 -4.96
CA LYS A 42 44.39 -19.62 -5.93
C LYS A 42 43.03 -19.20 -5.37
N LYS A 43 42.31 -20.12 -4.71
CA LYS A 43 41.05 -19.84 -4.00
C LYS A 43 41.25 -18.85 -2.86
N GLU A 44 42.34 -18.97 -2.10
CA GLU A 44 42.67 -18.03 -1.02
C GLU A 44 42.89 -16.62 -1.56
N LYS A 45 43.63 -16.49 -2.67
CA LYS A 45 43.85 -15.20 -3.36
C LYS A 45 42.55 -14.62 -3.95
N GLU A 46 41.67 -15.47 -4.48
CA GLU A 46 40.36 -15.07 -4.99
C GLU A 46 39.41 -14.63 -3.86
N LEU A 47 39.43 -15.34 -2.73
CA LEU A 47 38.67 -14.98 -1.53
C LEU A 47 39.15 -13.64 -0.97
N GLN A 48 40.46 -13.42 -0.87
CA GLN A 48 41.04 -12.14 -0.44
C GLN A 48 40.66 -11.00 -1.39
N ALA A 49 40.62 -11.24 -2.70
CA ALA A 49 40.18 -10.26 -3.68
C ALA A 49 38.67 -9.94 -3.54
N ARG A 50 37.84 -10.95 -3.25
CA ARG A 50 36.39 -10.80 -3.06
C ARG A 50 36.06 -10.12 -1.74
N GLU A 51 36.81 -10.41 -0.68
CA GLU A 51 36.71 -9.74 0.61
C GLU A 51 37.10 -8.26 0.49
N ALA A 52 38.14 -7.94 -0.30
CA ALA A 52 38.50 -6.56 -0.58
C ALA A 52 37.43 -5.81 -1.39
N ASP A 53 36.77 -6.46 -2.36
CA ASP A 53 35.64 -5.86 -3.10
C ASP A 53 34.42 -5.64 -2.20
N LEU A 54 34.08 -6.62 -1.35
CA LEU A 54 33.00 -6.51 -0.37
C LEU A 54 33.25 -5.36 0.61
N ARG A 55 34.47 -5.27 1.15
CA ARG A 55 34.85 -4.20 2.08
C ARG A 55 34.79 -2.81 1.44
N ARG A 56 35.08 -2.69 0.14
CA ARG A 56 34.88 -1.43 -0.63
C ARG A 56 33.39 -1.08 -0.76
N ARG A 57 32.54 -2.06 -1.05
CA ARG A 57 31.08 -1.86 -1.15
C ARG A 57 30.47 -1.50 0.19
N GLU A 58 30.89 -2.15 1.28
CA GLU A 58 30.46 -1.83 2.64
C GLU A 58 30.87 -0.42 3.04
N GLN A 59 32.08 0.02 2.70
CA GLN A 59 32.52 1.39 2.95
C GLN A 59 31.72 2.42 2.13
N GLU A 60 31.37 2.11 0.89
CA GLU A 60 30.51 2.96 0.06
C GLU A 60 29.08 3.04 0.62
N VAL A 61 28.52 1.91 1.08
CA VAL A 61 27.21 1.86 1.74
C VAL A 61 27.24 2.64 3.03
N LYS A 62 28.27 2.45 3.88
CA LYS A 62 28.44 3.17 5.13
C LYS A 62 28.61 4.68 4.90
N ARG A 63 29.37 5.10 3.88
CA ARG A 63 29.50 6.52 3.52
C ARG A 63 28.18 7.10 3.01
N ARG A 64 27.39 6.31 2.26
CA ARG A 64 26.04 6.72 1.82
C ARG A 64 25.10 6.82 3.02
N GLU A 65 25.12 5.86 3.93
CA GLU A 65 24.34 5.85 5.17
C GLU A 65 24.71 7.02 6.08
N GLU A 66 26.01 7.31 6.25
CA GLU A 66 26.50 8.47 7.02
C GLU A 66 26.16 9.80 6.32
N ALA A 67 26.21 9.87 4.99
CA ALA A 67 25.75 11.04 4.24
C ALA A 67 24.22 11.22 4.30
N LEU A 68 23.45 10.12 4.33
CA LEU A 68 22.01 10.09 4.53
C LEU A 68 21.64 10.50 5.98
N ALA A 69 22.40 10.04 6.96
CA ALA A 69 22.26 10.40 8.38
C ALA A 69 22.64 11.86 8.64
N GLY A 70 23.71 12.34 8.02
CA GLY A 70 24.14 13.74 8.07
C GLY A 70 23.18 14.69 7.34
N ALA A 71 22.45 14.19 6.33
CA ALA A 71 21.40 14.93 5.63
C ALA A 71 20.05 14.98 6.39
N GLY A 72 19.95 14.43 7.60
CA GLY A 72 18.72 14.42 8.39
C GLY A 72 17.59 13.62 7.74
N VAL A 73 17.90 12.72 6.81
CA VAL A 73 16.93 11.79 6.24
C VAL A 73 16.75 10.65 7.23
N LEU A 74 15.87 10.90 8.21
CA LEU A 74 15.28 9.86 9.06
C LEU A 74 14.77 8.75 8.13
N VAL A 75 15.46 7.61 8.10
CA VAL A 75 15.00 6.40 7.42
C VAL A 75 13.80 5.88 8.22
N GLU A 76 12.63 6.44 7.92
CA GLU A 76 11.34 6.01 8.45
C GLU A 76 11.07 4.56 8.01
N GLU A 77 11.05 3.64 8.98
CA GLU A 77 10.88 2.20 8.79
C GLU A 77 9.56 1.88 8.07
N ARG A 78 9.61 1.36 6.84
CA ARG A 78 8.39 1.08 6.06
C ARG A 78 7.61 -0.06 6.71
N ASN A 79 6.38 0.20 7.17
CA ASN A 79 5.60 -0.73 8.02
C ASN A 79 4.21 -1.09 7.44
N TRP A 80 3.78 -0.47 6.33
CA TRP A 80 2.40 -0.63 5.83
C TRP A 80 2.32 -0.68 4.28
N PRO A 81 1.41 -1.48 3.68
CA PRO A 81 0.57 -2.52 4.29
C PRO A 81 1.38 -3.74 4.80
N PRO A 82 0.83 -4.55 5.74
CA PRO A 82 1.55 -5.67 6.38
C PRO A 82 2.11 -6.72 5.40
N PHE A 83 1.49 -6.84 4.23
CA PHE A 83 1.89 -7.77 3.18
C PHE A 83 2.86 -7.16 2.16
N CYS A 84 3.06 -5.82 2.17
CA CYS A 84 3.95 -5.09 1.27
C CYS A 84 4.39 -3.77 1.95
N PRO A 85 5.47 -3.75 2.75
CA PRO A 85 5.93 -2.54 3.44
C PRO A 85 6.51 -1.52 2.45
N ILE A 86 5.63 -0.71 1.85
CA ILE A 86 5.97 0.35 0.89
C ILE A 86 5.98 1.71 1.61
N ILE A 87 5.21 1.84 2.70
CA ILE A 87 4.89 3.11 3.37
C ILE A 87 5.23 3.03 4.86
N HIS A 88 5.87 4.07 5.42
CA HIS A 88 5.95 4.27 6.87
C HIS A 88 4.62 4.83 7.38
N HIS A 89 4.03 4.18 8.39
CA HIS A 89 2.76 4.57 8.98
C HIS A 89 2.82 4.31 10.49
N ASP A 90 3.31 5.28 11.25
CA ASP A 90 3.32 5.25 12.71
C ASP A 90 2.68 6.51 13.29
N ILE A 91 1.34 6.54 13.25
CA ILE A 91 0.54 7.66 13.77
C ILE A 91 0.75 7.84 15.28
N ALA A 92 1.04 6.76 16.02
CA ALA A 92 1.11 6.78 17.48
C ALA A 92 2.40 7.47 17.98
N ASN A 93 3.52 7.28 17.28
CA ASN A 93 4.81 7.84 17.69
C ASN A 93 5.15 9.18 17.00
N GLU A 94 4.66 9.45 15.79
CA GLU A 94 5.06 10.64 15.03
C GLU A 94 4.11 11.85 15.15
N ILE A 95 2.86 11.63 15.54
CA ILE A 95 1.83 12.70 15.60
C ILE A 95 1.46 12.98 17.05
N PRO A 96 1.38 14.27 17.47
CA PRO A 96 0.92 14.63 18.80
C PRO A 96 -0.45 14.01 19.14
N ILE A 97 -0.62 13.49 20.36
CA ILE A 97 -1.83 12.76 20.83
C ILE A 97 -3.14 13.48 20.49
N HIS A 98 -3.17 14.81 20.55
CA HIS A 98 -4.36 15.61 20.24
C HIS A 98 -4.74 15.63 18.75
N LEU A 99 -3.82 15.32 17.83
CA LEU A 99 -4.03 15.26 16.37
C LEU A 99 -4.18 13.84 15.85
N GLN A 100 -3.76 12.83 16.61
CA GLN A 100 -3.83 11.41 16.21
C GLN A 100 -5.25 10.99 15.81
N ARG A 101 -6.27 11.38 16.59
CA ARG A 101 -7.67 11.05 16.26
C ARG A 101 -8.07 11.59 14.88
N MET A 102 -7.68 12.81 14.53
CA MET A 102 -7.99 13.38 13.22
C MET A 102 -7.25 12.62 12.10
N GLN A 103 -5.98 12.27 12.31
CA GLN A 103 -5.21 11.50 11.33
C GLN A 103 -5.78 10.10 11.13
N TYR A 104 -6.20 9.42 12.20
CA TYR A 104 -6.84 8.11 12.09
C TYR A 104 -8.16 8.19 11.31
N VAL A 105 -9.01 9.20 11.55
CA VAL A 105 -10.24 9.35 10.76
C VAL A 105 -9.92 9.71 9.31
N ALA A 106 -8.94 10.57 9.05
CA ALA A 106 -8.50 10.85 7.68
C ALA A 106 -7.95 9.58 6.98
N PHE A 107 -7.23 8.72 7.70
CA PHE A 107 -6.82 7.42 7.18
C PHE A 107 -8.02 6.51 6.89
N THR A 108 -9.05 6.51 7.74
CA THR A 108 -10.28 5.75 7.46
C THR A 108 -10.99 6.23 6.20
N THR A 109 -10.94 7.53 5.86
CA THR A 109 -11.48 8.02 4.56
C THR A 109 -10.66 7.53 3.35
N LEU A 110 -9.36 7.27 3.53
CA LEU A 110 -8.55 6.66 2.46
C LEU A 110 -8.94 5.20 2.24
N LEU A 111 -9.15 4.46 3.33
CA LEU A 111 -9.64 3.08 3.27
C LEU A 111 -11.09 3.01 2.79
N GLY A 112 -11.93 3.97 3.19
CA GLY A 112 -13.31 4.13 2.75
C GLY A 112 -13.40 4.35 1.26
N LEU A 113 -12.58 5.26 0.71
CA LEU A 113 -12.43 5.44 -0.74
C LEU A 113 -12.01 4.13 -1.44
N ALA A 114 -11.03 3.41 -0.90
CA ALA A 114 -10.61 2.13 -1.47
C ALA A 114 -11.77 1.11 -1.48
N GLY A 115 -12.52 1.00 -0.37
CA GLY A 115 -13.71 0.17 -0.29
C GLY A 115 -14.79 0.56 -1.29
N CYS A 116 -15.07 1.87 -1.43
CA CYS A 116 -16.04 2.39 -2.39
C CYS A 116 -15.66 2.02 -3.84
N LEU A 117 -14.39 2.24 -4.20
CA LEU A 117 -13.89 1.98 -5.55
C LEU A 117 -13.81 0.49 -5.89
N LEU A 118 -13.43 -0.34 -4.92
CA LEU A 118 -13.43 -1.80 -5.08
C LEU A 118 -14.86 -2.33 -5.24
N TRP A 119 -15.79 -1.88 -4.41
CA TRP A 119 -17.20 -2.24 -4.54
C TRP A 119 -17.76 -1.78 -5.88
N ASN A 120 -17.42 -0.56 -6.32
CA ASN A 120 -17.80 -0.02 -7.61
C ASN A 120 -17.30 -0.92 -8.76
N PHE A 121 -16.04 -1.31 -8.74
CA PHE A 121 -15.48 -2.21 -9.73
C PHE A 121 -16.21 -3.57 -9.76
N LEU A 122 -16.52 -4.15 -8.60
CA LEU A 122 -17.29 -5.39 -8.53
C LEU A 122 -18.70 -5.24 -9.11
N ALA A 123 -19.43 -4.20 -8.72
CA ALA A 123 -20.79 -3.96 -9.19
C ALA A 123 -20.84 -3.69 -10.70
N THR A 124 -19.94 -2.86 -11.23
CA THR A 124 -19.83 -2.61 -12.68
C THR A 124 -19.42 -3.86 -13.46
N THR A 125 -18.59 -4.74 -12.87
CA THR A 125 -18.26 -6.04 -13.45
C THR A 125 -19.51 -6.93 -13.59
N CYS A 126 -20.42 -6.92 -12.61
CA CYS A 126 -21.70 -7.63 -12.72
C CYS A 126 -22.58 -7.12 -13.87
N VAL A 127 -22.62 -5.80 -14.10
CA VAL A 127 -23.33 -5.19 -15.24
C VAL A 127 -22.70 -5.61 -16.56
N TRP A 128 -21.36 -5.54 -16.65
CA TRP A 128 -20.62 -5.89 -17.85
C TRP A 128 -20.82 -7.36 -18.25
N ILE A 129 -20.73 -8.30 -17.30
CA ILE A 129 -20.97 -9.74 -17.55
C ILE A 129 -22.39 -9.99 -18.10
N LYS A 130 -23.35 -9.13 -17.77
CA LYS A 130 -24.75 -9.23 -18.22
C LYS A 130 -25.03 -8.48 -19.53
N GLY A 131 -23.98 -8.07 -20.25
CA GLY A 131 -24.09 -7.39 -21.55
C GLY A 131 -24.13 -5.87 -21.46
N GLY A 132 -23.73 -5.29 -20.33
CA GLY A 132 -23.58 -3.85 -20.18
C GLY A 132 -22.40 -3.26 -20.96
N ASP A 133 -22.33 -1.93 -20.98
CA ASP A 133 -21.29 -1.19 -21.70
C ASP A 133 -19.87 -1.51 -21.21
N PRO A 134 -18.99 -2.07 -22.08
CA PRO A 134 -17.57 -2.28 -21.75
C PRO A 134 -16.82 -0.98 -21.44
N GLY A 135 -17.24 0.16 -22.01
CA GLY A 135 -16.65 1.47 -21.73
C GLY A 135 -16.82 1.85 -20.26
N ALA A 136 -18.03 1.70 -19.72
CA ALA A 136 -18.33 1.93 -18.31
C ALA A 136 -17.45 1.08 -17.37
N TRP A 137 -17.22 -0.19 -17.72
CA TRP A 137 -16.34 -1.08 -16.95
C TRP A 137 -14.88 -0.64 -17.01
N PHE A 138 -14.39 -0.21 -18.17
CA PHE A 138 -13.03 0.32 -18.31
C PHE A 138 -12.81 1.58 -17.46
N PHE A 139 -13.79 2.48 -17.38
CA PHE A 139 -13.73 3.62 -16.46
C PHE A 139 -13.69 3.20 -14.99
N ALA A 140 -14.42 2.16 -14.61
CA ALA A 140 -14.36 1.62 -13.24
C ALA A 140 -12.95 1.10 -12.88
N LEU A 141 -12.23 0.52 -13.85
CA LEU A 141 -10.83 0.14 -13.69
C LEU A 141 -9.93 1.37 -13.49
N ILE A 142 -10.13 2.43 -14.29
CA ILE A 142 -9.38 3.69 -14.14
C ILE A 142 -9.58 4.30 -12.76
N TYR A 143 -10.81 4.24 -12.22
CA TYR A 143 -11.09 4.81 -10.90
C TYR A 143 -10.30 4.15 -9.77
N LEU A 144 -9.84 2.89 -9.91
CA LEU A 144 -8.97 2.25 -8.92
C LEU A 144 -7.63 2.97 -8.73
N PHE A 145 -7.12 3.66 -9.77
CA PHE A 145 -5.95 4.53 -9.63
C PHE A 145 -6.21 5.75 -8.73
N GLY A 146 -7.47 6.03 -8.41
CA GLY A 146 -7.87 7.00 -7.39
C GLY A 146 -7.29 6.69 -6.01
N ILE A 147 -7.07 5.40 -5.66
CA ILE A 147 -6.53 4.98 -4.36
C ILE A 147 -5.08 5.46 -4.16
N PRO A 148 -4.10 5.11 -5.03
CA PRO A 148 -2.75 5.62 -4.90
C PRO A 148 -2.71 7.15 -5.05
N SER A 149 -3.55 7.71 -5.93
CA SER A 149 -3.63 9.16 -6.12
C SER A 149 -4.06 9.88 -4.84
N ALA A 150 -5.11 9.40 -4.16
CA ALA A 150 -5.59 9.92 -2.88
C ALA A 150 -4.50 9.87 -1.80
N TYR A 151 -3.76 8.76 -1.74
CA TYR A 151 -2.64 8.61 -0.82
C TYR A 151 -1.57 9.72 -1.03
N PHE A 152 -1.17 9.97 -2.27
CA PHE A 152 -0.14 10.97 -2.57
C PHE A 152 -0.64 12.42 -2.54
N LEU A 153 -1.88 12.66 -2.95
CA LEU A 153 -2.42 14.00 -3.15
C LEU A 153 -2.90 14.64 -1.86
N TRP A 154 -3.51 13.89 -0.94
CA TRP A 154 -4.04 14.48 0.29
C TRP A 154 -3.62 13.74 1.56
N TYR A 155 -3.54 12.41 1.58
CA TYR A 155 -3.22 11.70 2.84
C TYR A 155 -1.77 11.96 3.29
N ARG A 156 -0.79 11.74 2.42
CA ARG A 156 0.63 11.94 2.70
C ARG A 156 0.97 13.42 2.97
N PRO A 157 0.43 14.40 2.22
CA PRO A 157 0.57 15.81 2.56
C PRO A 157 -0.03 16.17 3.92
N LEU A 158 -1.20 15.63 4.27
CA LEU A 158 -1.81 15.82 5.59
C LEU A 158 -0.92 15.28 6.70
N TYR A 159 -0.47 14.03 6.57
CA TYR A 159 0.44 13.39 7.54
C TYR A 159 1.68 14.25 7.79
N ARG A 160 2.31 14.71 6.70
CA ARG A 160 3.48 15.60 6.76
C ARG A 160 3.15 16.97 7.34
N ALA A 161 1.96 17.51 7.10
CA ALA A 161 1.52 18.78 7.64
C ALA A 161 1.32 18.70 9.16
N MET A 162 0.76 17.58 9.65
CA MET A 162 0.58 17.32 11.07
C MET A 162 1.92 17.13 11.80
N ARG A 163 2.93 16.56 11.14
CA ARG A 163 4.27 16.36 11.73
C ARG A 163 5.16 17.60 11.68
N THR A 164 5.23 18.30 10.55
CA THR A 164 6.18 19.43 10.36
C THR A 164 5.55 20.80 10.51
N ASP A 165 4.30 20.87 10.97
CA ASP A 165 3.51 22.09 11.20
C ASP A 165 3.37 23.08 10.02
N SER A 166 3.62 22.61 8.79
CA SER A 166 3.75 23.49 7.62
C SER A 166 2.41 23.93 7.04
N ALA A 167 2.15 25.24 7.05
CA ALA A 167 0.91 25.82 6.53
C ALA A 167 0.67 25.53 5.04
N LEU A 168 1.70 25.56 4.19
CA LEU A 168 1.57 25.26 2.75
C LEU A 168 1.08 23.83 2.49
N LYS A 169 1.54 22.85 3.28
CA LYS A 169 1.09 21.45 3.16
C LYS A 169 -0.38 21.30 3.55
N PHE A 170 -0.86 22.06 4.54
CA PHE A 170 -2.29 22.15 4.85
C PHE A 170 -3.09 22.74 3.68
N GLY A 171 -2.60 23.80 3.04
CA GLY A 171 -3.25 24.39 1.86
C GLY A 171 -3.42 23.39 0.71
N TRP A 172 -2.35 22.65 0.39
CA TRP A 172 -2.40 21.59 -0.62
C TRP A 172 -3.37 20.48 -0.25
N PHE A 173 -3.39 20.05 1.01
CA PHE A 173 -4.37 19.09 1.52
C PHE A 173 -5.80 19.58 1.28
N PHE A 174 -6.15 20.80 1.68
CA PHE A 174 -7.52 21.32 1.51
C PHE A 174 -7.97 21.32 0.05
N LEU A 175 -7.09 21.72 -0.87
CA LEU A 175 -7.40 21.72 -2.30
C LEU A 175 -7.69 20.30 -2.83
N CYS A 176 -6.76 19.36 -2.61
CA CYS A 176 -6.92 17.98 -3.10
C CYS A 176 -8.06 17.24 -2.40
N TYR A 177 -8.28 17.50 -1.11
CA TYR A 177 -9.34 16.86 -0.35
C TYR A 177 -10.73 17.43 -0.69
N ALA A 178 -10.82 18.71 -1.06
CA ALA A 178 -12.07 19.26 -1.63
C ALA A 178 -12.44 18.59 -2.96
N ILE A 179 -11.46 18.34 -3.84
CA ILE A 179 -11.68 17.58 -5.09
C ILE A 179 -12.15 16.15 -4.77
N HIS A 180 -11.56 15.49 -3.78
CA HIS A 180 -12.01 14.18 -3.29
C HIS A 180 -13.47 14.20 -2.82
N ILE A 181 -13.87 15.19 -2.02
CA ILE A 181 -15.26 15.35 -1.56
C ILE A 181 -16.21 15.53 -2.74
N VAL A 182 -15.88 16.43 -3.69
CA VAL A 182 -16.69 16.66 -4.89
C VAL A 182 -16.82 15.37 -5.70
N PHE A 183 -15.74 14.63 -5.89
CA PHE A 183 -15.77 13.34 -6.57
C PHE A 183 -16.70 12.35 -5.85
N CYS A 184 -16.61 12.20 -4.54
CA CYS A 184 -17.44 11.26 -3.78
C CYS A 184 -18.94 11.64 -3.86
N VAL A 185 -19.26 12.94 -3.77
CA VAL A 185 -20.65 13.42 -3.89
C VAL A 185 -21.20 13.18 -5.30
N LEU A 186 -20.40 13.46 -6.32
CA LEU A 186 -20.76 13.20 -7.71
C LEU A 186 -20.89 11.69 -7.97
N ALA A 187 -20.06 10.85 -7.35
CA ALA A 187 -20.15 9.40 -7.45
C ALA A 187 -21.41 8.85 -6.76
N ALA A 188 -21.77 9.39 -5.59
CA ALA A 188 -23.00 9.02 -4.88
C ALA A 188 -24.26 9.36 -5.69
N ALA A 189 -24.32 10.53 -6.33
CA ALA A 189 -25.43 10.90 -7.19
C ALA A 189 -25.39 10.15 -8.54
N SER A 190 -24.19 10.00 -9.11
CA SER A 190 -23.88 9.53 -10.46
C SER A 190 -24.77 10.17 -11.54
N PRO A 191 -24.68 11.50 -11.74
CA PRO A 191 -25.45 12.17 -12.77
C PRO A 191 -25.04 11.72 -14.18
N PRO A 192 -26.01 11.42 -15.07
CA PRO A 192 -25.74 10.83 -16.39
C PRO A 192 -24.99 11.76 -17.37
N PHE A 193 -24.94 13.07 -17.09
CA PHE A 193 -24.18 14.03 -17.89
C PHE A 193 -22.69 14.09 -17.53
N VAL A 194 -22.32 13.70 -16.30
CA VAL A 194 -20.92 13.65 -15.85
C VAL A 194 -20.32 12.28 -16.10
N PHE A 195 -21.08 11.24 -15.80
CA PHE A 195 -20.65 9.85 -15.96
C PHE A 195 -21.54 9.19 -17.00
N ARG A 196 -20.97 8.94 -18.18
CA ARG A 196 -21.66 8.16 -19.20
C ARG A 196 -21.61 6.68 -18.85
N GLY A 197 -22.77 6.03 -18.94
CA GLY A 197 -22.93 4.62 -18.60
C GLY A 197 -22.95 4.34 -17.10
N HIS A 198 -23.11 3.07 -16.76
CA HIS A 198 -23.17 2.61 -15.37
C HIS A 198 -21.78 2.43 -14.74
N SER A 199 -20.88 3.39 -14.94
CA SER A 199 -19.48 3.32 -14.49
C SER A 199 -19.29 3.61 -13.00
N LEU A 200 -20.25 4.29 -12.38
CA LEU A 200 -20.31 4.56 -10.94
C LEU A 200 -21.61 4.05 -10.33
N THR A 201 -21.48 3.50 -9.11
CA THR A 201 -22.57 2.97 -8.29
C THR A 201 -23.32 4.07 -7.55
N GLY A 202 -23.84 5.07 -8.27
CA GLY A 202 -24.65 6.13 -7.66
C GLY A 202 -26.15 5.85 -7.69
N PHE A 203 -26.92 6.65 -6.94
CA PHE A 203 -28.37 6.50 -6.81
C PHE A 203 -29.11 6.53 -8.14
N LEU A 204 -28.75 7.44 -9.06
CA LEU A 204 -29.42 7.54 -10.35
C LEU A 204 -29.23 6.29 -11.21
N ASN A 205 -28.00 5.76 -11.24
CA ASN A 205 -27.72 4.49 -11.92
C ASN A 205 -28.40 3.30 -11.23
N ALA A 206 -28.49 3.29 -9.90
CA ALA A 206 -29.17 2.24 -9.15
C ALA A 206 -30.67 2.16 -9.49
N ILE A 207 -31.33 3.32 -9.60
CA ILE A 207 -32.75 3.42 -9.98
C ILE A 207 -32.97 2.95 -11.42
N ASP A 208 -32.07 3.28 -12.35
CA ASP A 208 -32.18 2.82 -13.73
C ASP A 208 -32.01 1.29 -13.85
N LEU A 209 -31.05 0.73 -13.12
CA LEU A 209 -30.74 -0.70 -13.17
C LEU A 209 -31.75 -1.59 -12.44
N ILE A 210 -32.47 -1.07 -11.42
CA ILE A 210 -33.38 -1.91 -10.62
C ILE A 210 -34.56 -2.45 -11.44
N GLY A 211 -34.98 -1.71 -12.48
CA GLY A 211 -36.03 -2.12 -13.41
C GLY A 211 -35.58 -3.21 -14.38
N TRP A 212 -34.28 -3.29 -14.68
CA TRP A 212 -33.71 -4.32 -15.56
C TRP A 212 -33.30 -5.57 -14.79
N ASN A 213 -32.58 -5.40 -13.68
CA ASN A 213 -32.16 -6.48 -12.81
C ASN A 213 -32.09 -5.99 -11.36
N SER A 214 -33.04 -6.45 -10.54
CA SER A 214 -33.16 -5.98 -9.16
C SER A 214 -31.93 -6.31 -8.30
N ILE A 215 -31.26 -7.44 -8.56
CA ILE A 215 -30.04 -7.80 -7.83
C ILE A 215 -28.95 -6.77 -8.13
N ILE A 216 -28.70 -6.47 -9.41
CA ILE A 216 -27.69 -5.48 -9.82
C ILE A 216 -28.05 -4.08 -9.28
N GLY A 217 -29.32 -3.69 -9.34
CA GLY A 217 -29.81 -2.45 -8.74
C GLY A 217 -29.48 -2.35 -7.25
N ILE A 218 -29.70 -3.43 -6.47
CA ILE A 218 -29.34 -3.49 -5.04
C ILE A 218 -27.83 -3.30 -4.84
N PHE A 219 -26.99 -3.96 -5.64
CA PHE A 219 -25.52 -3.78 -5.56
C PHE A 219 -25.12 -2.31 -5.78
N PHE A 220 -25.79 -1.63 -6.71
CA PHE A 220 -25.57 -0.20 -6.98
C PHE A 220 -26.06 0.68 -5.82
N PHE A 221 -27.19 0.36 -5.19
CA PHE A 221 -27.64 1.07 -3.99
C PHE A 221 -26.67 0.93 -2.82
N VAL A 222 -26.07 -0.25 -2.62
CA VAL A 222 -25.03 -0.45 -1.59
C VAL A 222 -23.81 0.42 -1.88
N GLY A 223 -23.38 0.48 -3.15
CA GLY A 223 -22.28 1.38 -3.55
C GLY A 223 -22.61 2.85 -3.33
N ALA A 224 -23.85 3.27 -3.63
CA ALA A 224 -24.30 4.64 -3.44
C ALA A 224 -24.30 5.02 -1.94
N ALA A 225 -24.69 4.07 -1.08
CA ALA A 225 -24.62 4.23 0.36
C ALA A 225 -23.16 4.38 0.85
N PHE A 226 -22.23 3.57 0.33
CA PHE A 226 -20.81 3.71 0.67
C PHE A 226 -20.26 5.08 0.27
N PHE A 227 -20.50 5.55 -0.96
CA PHE A 227 -20.07 6.89 -1.38
C PHE A 227 -20.73 7.99 -0.55
N SER A 228 -21.99 7.83 -0.14
CA SER A 228 -22.68 8.79 0.72
C SER A 228 -22.05 8.89 2.11
N VAL A 229 -21.77 7.75 2.74
CA VAL A 229 -21.10 7.69 4.04
C VAL A 229 -19.69 8.28 3.94
N GLU A 230 -18.94 7.93 2.89
CA GLU A 230 -17.60 8.46 2.63
C GLU A 230 -17.62 9.98 2.44
N SER A 231 -18.59 10.53 1.70
CA SER A 231 -18.79 11.97 1.56
C SER A 231 -19.06 12.65 2.91
N LEU A 232 -19.94 12.09 3.74
CA LEU A 232 -20.28 12.66 5.04
C LEU A 232 -19.08 12.68 5.99
N ILE A 233 -18.34 11.57 6.08
CA ILE A 233 -17.14 11.48 6.91
C ILE A 233 -16.08 12.44 6.38
N SER A 234 -15.88 12.52 5.07
CA SER A 234 -14.91 13.44 4.46
C SER A 234 -15.25 14.91 4.72
N ILE A 235 -16.52 15.30 4.63
CA ILE A 235 -16.97 16.67 4.99
C ILE A 235 -16.70 16.95 6.47
N TRP A 236 -16.94 15.99 7.35
CA TRP A 236 -16.61 16.15 8.77
C TRP A 236 -15.09 16.31 8.99
N VAL A 237 -14.25 15.50 8.33
CA VAL A 237 -12.78 15.59 8.44
C VAL A 237 -12.27 16.95 8.00
N ILE A 238 -12.71 17.46 6.84
CA ILE A 238 -12.21 18.75 6.35
C ILE A 238 -12.60 19.90 7.29
N GLN A 239 -13.78 19.83 7.90
CA GLN A 239 -14.23 20.80 8.91
C GLN A 239 -13.34 20.77 10.16
N GLN A 240 -13.01 19.57 10.65
CA GLN A 240 -12.13 19.41 11.82
C GLN A 240 -10.72 19.93 11.55
N VAL A 241 -10.13 19.56 10.41
CA VAL A 241 -8.79 20.03 10.02
C VAL A 241 -8.79 21.54 9.78
N PHE A 242 -9.84 22.09 9.18
CA PHE A 242 -9.98 23.52 8.98
C PHE A 242 -10.12 24.30 10.30
N SER A 243 -10.91 23.78 11.25
CA SER A 243 -11.03 24.36 12.59
C SER A 243 -9.67 24.41 13.30
N TYR A 244 -8.92 23.30 13.26
CA TYR A 244 -7.56 23.24 13.79
C TYR A 244 -6.61 24.23 13.09
N PHE A 245 -6.63 24.29 11.76
CA PHE A 245 -5.80 25.18 10.97
C PHE A 245 -6.08 26.67 11.26
N ARG A 246 -7.35 27.03 11.48
CA ARG A 246 -7.74 28.40 11.80
C ARG A 246 -7.43 28.77 13.25
N GLY A 247 -7.61 27.84 14.19
CA GLY A 247 -7.32 28.04 15.62
C GLY A 247 -5.83 28.14 15.95
N SER A 248 -4.96 27.54 15.12
CA SER A 248 -3.50 27.54 15.32
C SER A 248 -2.77 28.76 14.75
N GLY A 249 -3.48 29.76 14.18
CA GLY A 249 -2.85 30.95 13.60
C GLY A 249 -2.16 30.72 12.24
N LYS A 250 -2.08 29.48 11.77
CA LYS A 250 -1.44 29.08 10.50
C LYS A 250 -2.06 29.71 9.26
N ALA A 251 -3.36 30.02 9.32
CA ALA A 251 -4.04 30.77 8.27
C ALA A 251 -3.39 32.14 8.03
N ALA A 252 -2.99 32.84 9.10
CA ALA A 252 -2.31 34.12 8.98
C ALA A 252 -0.87 33.97 8.48
N GLU A 253 -0.16 32.90 8.88
CA GLU A 253 1.17 32.60 8.38
C GLU A 253 1.17 32.28 6.88
N MET A 254 0.25 31.44 6.42
CA MET A 254 0.06 31.14 5.00
C MET A 254 -0.18 32.41 4.19
N LYS A 255 -1.05 33.30 4.67
CA LYS A 255 -1.32 34.58 4.00
C LYS A 255 -0.06 35.45 3.89
N LYS A 256 0.75 35.51 4.95
CA LYS A 256 2.03 36.25 4.95
C LYS A 256 3.06 35.60 4.00
N GLN A 257 3.17 34.28 3.98
CA GLN A 257 4.08 33.56 3.09
C GLN A 257 3.67 33.69 1.62
N ALA A 258 2.37 33.58 1.31
CA ALA A 258 1.84 33.79 -0.04
C ALA A 258 2.14 35.22 -0.53
N ALA A 259 1.90 36.24 0.31
CA ALA A 259 2.23 37.62 -0.01
C ALA A 259 3.73 37.81 -0.30
N ARG A 260 4.61 37.19 0.49
CA ARG A 260 6.07 37.21 0.26
C ARG A 260 6.45 36.51 -1.04
N SER A 261 5.84 35.37 -1.36
CA SER A 261 6.10 34.64 -2.61
C SER A 261 5.67 35.44 -3.84
N THR A 262 4.54 36.15 -3.77
CA THR A 262 4.06 37.00 -4.87
C THR A 262 4.99 38.19 -5.08
N ILE A 263 5.48 38.81 -4.01
CA ILE A 263 6.46 39.91 -4.10
C ILE A 263 7.77 39.39 -4.74
N ASN A 264 8.29 38.25 -4.30
CA ASN A 264 9.53 37.68 -4.85
C ASN A 264 9.39 37.22 -6.32
N ALA A 265 8.18 36.90 -6.79
CA ALA A 265 7.93 36.55 -8.18
C ALA A 265 7.70 37.77 -9.10
N ALA A 266 7.49 38.96 -8.51
CA ALA A 266 7.25 40.21 -9.22
C ALA A 266 8.50 41.12 -9.32
N ILE A 267 9.60 40.74 -8.65
CA ILE A 267 10.93 41.36 -8.75
C ILE A 267 11.76 40.52 -9.72
#